data_AF-A0A3A1NCU6-F1
#
_entry.id   AF-A0A3A1NCU6-F1
#
_cell.length_a   1.000
_cell.length_b   1.000
_cell.length_c   1.000
_cell.angle_alpha   90.00
_cell.angle_beta   90.00
_cell.angle_gamma   90.00
#
_symmetry.space_group_name_H-M   'P 1'
#
loop_
_entity.id
_entity.type
_entity.pdbx_description
1 polymer ?
#
loop_
_entity_poly.entity_id
_entity_poly.type
_entity_poly.pdbx_seq_one_letter_code
_entity_poly.pdbx_strand_id
1 'polypeptide(L)' 'MKILGISAYYHDSAAAIIVDGKVLFAAQEERFTRIKNDASFPENSIQFCLSESGFAINMVIDKTIVTLNNFAVFFLPN' A
#
# COMPACT_ATOMS: atom_id res chain seq x y z
N MET A 1 5.87 -8.10 12.83
CA MET A 1 4.60 -8.00 12.08
C MET A 1 4.75 -6.98 10.97
N LYS A 2 4.61 -7.41 9.71
CA LYS A 2 4.79 -6.61 8.49
C LYS A 2 3.46 -6.49 7.78
N ILE A 3 3.07 -5.25 7.49
CA ILE A 3 1.75 -4.93 6.95
C ILE A 3 1.91 -4.13 5.67
N LEU A 4 1.22 -4.53 4.60
CA LEU A 4 1.01 -3.72 3.41
C LEU A 4 -0.34 -2.99 3.53
N GLY A 5 -0.30 -1.68 3.72
CA GLY A 5 -1.48 -0.81 3.68
C GLY A 5 -1.69 -0.26 2.28
N ILE A 6 -2.93 -0.32 1.81
CA ILE A 6 -3.36 0.18 0.49
C ILE A 6 -4.56 1.11 0.71
N SER A 7 -4.48 2.30 0.14
CA SER A 7 -5.61 3.23 -0.02
C SER A 7 -5.93 3.34 -1.50
N ALA A 8 -7.17 3.06 -1.89
CA ALA A 8 -7.58 3.05 -3.29
C ALA A 8 -9.05 3.45 -3.45
N TYR A 9 -9.40 3.97 -4.62
CA TYR A 9 -10.79 4.24 -5.03
C TYR A 9 -11.55 5.29 -4.20
N TYR A 10 -10.87 6.02 -3.32
CA TYR A 10 -11.44 7.12 -2.54
C TYR A 10 -10.34 8.12 -2.16
N HIS A 11 -10.37 9.32 -2.76
CA HIS A 11 -9.27 10.31 -2.76
C HIS A 11 -7.98 9.78 -3.40
N ASP A 12 -6.82 10.37 -3.03
CA ASP A 12 -5.50 9.99 -3.51
C ASP A 12 -5.18 8.55 -3.08
N SER A 13 -4.90 7.71 -4.06
CA SER A 13 -4.45 6.35 -3.81
C SER A 13 -2.98 6.33 -3.39
N ALA A 14 -2.66 5.36 -2.53
CA ALA A 14 -1.36 5.28 -1.88
C ALA A 14 -1.10 3.86 -1.37
N ALA A 15 0.18 3.56 -1.14
CA ALA A 15 0.60 2.33 -0.48
C ALA A 15 1.60 2.64 0.63
N ALA A 16 1.64 1.78 1.65
CA ALA A 16 2.60 1.86 2.74
C ALA A 16 3.01 0.48 3.25
N ILE A 17 4.30 0.34 3.58
CA ILE A 17 4.84 -0.81 4.30
C ILE A 17 5.07 -0.41 5.75
N ILE A 18 4.43 -1.13 6.67
CA ILE A 18 4.53 -0.93 8.11
C ILE A 18 5.22 -2.15 8.71
N VAL A 19 6.26 -1.93 9.51
CA VAL A 19 7.00 -2.99 10.21
C VAL A 19 7.00 -2.67 11.70
N ASP A 20 6.45 -3.59 12.49
CA ASP A 20 6.39 -3.49 13.96
C ASP A 20 5.79 -2.15 14.43
N GLY A 21 4.72 -1.73 13.77
CA GLY A 21 3.98 -0.50 14.07
C GLY A 21 4.60 0.78 13.53
N LYS A 22 5.72 0.72 12.81
CA LYS A 22 6.38 1.89 12.21
C LYS A 22 6.23 1.88 10.69
N VAL A 23 5.92 3.03 10.12
CA VAL A 23 5.93 3.21 8.65
C VAL A 23 7.38 3.16 8.18
N LEU A 24 7.70 2.18 7.35
CA LEU A 24 9.02 2.04 6.73
C LEU A 24 9.06 2.77 5.39
N PHE A 25 8.04 2.56 4.55
CA PHE A 25 7.87 3.27 3.28
C PHE A 25 6.42 3.64 3.07
N ALA A 26 6.17 4.78 2.44
CA ALA A 26 4.85 5.19 1.99
C ALA A 26 4.99 6.06 0.74
N ALA A 27 4.12 5.84 -0.24
CA ALA A 27 4.09 6.62 -1.47
C ALA A 27 2.66 6.86 -1.94
N GLN A 28 2.44 8.02 -2.55
CA GLN A 28 1.17 8.39 -3.18
C GLN A 28 1.27 8.16 -4.70
N GLU A 29 0.20 7.65 -5.29
CA GLU A 29 0.17 7.24 -6.69
C GLU A 29 0.34 8.43 -7.65
N GLU A 30 -0.20 9.59 -7.28
CA GLU A 30 -0.08 10.83 -8.07
C GLU A 30 1.37 11.26 -8.32
N ARG A 31 2.33 10.84 -7.49
CA ARG A 31 3.76 11.14 -7.69
C ARG A 31 4.31 10.39 -8.90
N PHE A 32 3.75 9.23 -9.22
CA PHE A 32 4.13 8.38 -10.34
C PHE A 32 3.27 8.68 -11.58
N THR A 33 1.95 8.72 -11.43
CA THR A 33 1.03 8.91 -12.56
C THR A 33 0.97 10.35 -13.03
N ARG A 34 1.37 11.30 -12.17
CA ARG A 34 1.28 12.76 -12.41
C ARG A 34 -0.15 13.25 -12.62
N ILE A 35 -1.13 12.42 -12.26
CA ILE A 35 -2.54 12.77 -12.21
C ILE A 35 -2.83 13.23 -10.78
N LYS A 36 -3.22 14.49 -10.62
CA LYS A 36 -3.52 15.03 -9.29
C LYS A 36 -4.71 14.31 -8.70
N ASN A 37 -4.58 13.89 -7.44
CA ASN A 37 -5.60 13.13 -6.71
C ASN A 37 -6.01 11.83 -7.43
N ASP A 38 -5.03 11.11 -7.98
CA ASP A 38 -5.28 9.84 -8.65
C ASP A 38 -5.93 8.85 -7.67
N ALA A 39 -7.19 8.48 -7.93
CA ALA A 39 -7.94 7.54 -7.11
C ALA A 39 -7.88 6.10 -7.64
N SER A 40 -7.11 5.85 -8.70
CA SER A 40 -6.95 4.51 -9.27
C SER A 40 -6.26 3.56 -8.30
N PHE A 41 -6.15 2.28 -8.67
CA PHE A 41 -5.42 1.32 -7.86
C PHE A 41 -3.94 1.71 -7.80
N PRO A 42 -3.30 1.79 -6.61
CA PRO A 42 -1.97 2.37 -6.46
C PRO A 42 -0.85 1.37 -6.83
N GLU A 43 -0.82 0.93 -8.07
CA GLU A 43 0.12 -0.08 -8.57
C GLU A 43 1.57 0.38 -8.43
N ASN A 44 1.87 1.61 -8.83
CA ASN A 44 3.23 2.14 -8.78
C ASN A 44 3.69 2.34 -7.34
N SER A 45 2.81 2.80 -6.46
CA SER A 45 3.13 2.99 -5.04
C SER A 45 3.39 1.66 -4.34
N ILE A 46 2.58 0.63 -4.64
CA ILE A 46 2.80 -0.74 -4.10
C ILE A 46 4.15 -1.25 -4.57
N GLN A 47 4.43 -1.16 -5.87
CA GLN A 47 5.69 -1.64 -6.44
C GLN A 47 6.90 -0.92 -5.83
N PHE A 48 6.83 0.41 -5.70
CA PHE A 48 7.85 1.21 -5.07
C PHE A 48 8.10 0.80 -3.62
N CYS A 49 7.05 0.68 -2.80
CA CYS A 49 7.23 0.32 -1.40
C CYS A 49 7.81 -1.09 -1.24
N LEU A 50 7.43 -2.05 -2.08
CA LEU A 50 7.97 -3.40 -2.06
C LEU A 50 9.44 -3.46 -2.52
N SER A 51 9.79 -2.70 -3.56
CA SER A 51 11.15 -2.66 -4.08
C SER A 51 12.11 -2.04 -3.07
N GLU A 52 11.74 -0.90 -2.48
CA GLU A 52 12.56 -0.20 -1.48
C GLU A 52 12.67 -0.98 -0.17
N SER A 53 11.62 -1.71 0.22
CA SER A 53 11.69 -2.56 1.41
C SER A 53 12.43 -3.87 1.21
N GLY A 54 12.71 -4.27 -0.04
CA GLY A 54 13.25 -5.59 -0.36
C GLY A 54 12.33 -6.73 0.06
N PHE A 55 11.02 -6.49 0.15
CA PHE A 55 10.04 -7.50 0.59
C PHE A 55 9.30 -8.08 -0.60
N ALA A 56 9.22 -9.41 -0.65
CA ALA A 56 8.36 -10.10 -1.59
C ALA A 56 6.95 -10.24 -1.01
N ILE A 57 5.92 -9.89 -1.79
CA ILE A 57 4.53 -9.89 -1.33
C ILE A 57 4.04 -11.27 -0.89
N ASN A 58 4.55 -12.32 -1.52
CA ASN A 58 4.12 -13.71 -1.33
C ASN A 58 4.84 -14.43 -0.19
N MET A 59 5.84 -13.82 0.45
CA MET A 59 6.72 -14.55 1.37
C MET A 59 7.02 -13.79 2.67
N VAL A 60 6.71 -12.50 2.74
CA VAL A 60 7.20 -11.62 3.82
C VAL A 60 6.13 -10.72 4.44
N ILE A 61 5.01 -10.49 3.77
CA ILE A 61 3.93 -9.64 4.31
C ILE A 61 3.00 -10.51 5.14
N ASP A 62 2.83 -10.19 6.42
CA ASP A 62 1.98 -10.94 7.36
C ASP A 62 0.50 -10.55 7.22
N LYS A 63 0.22 -9.35 6.67
CA LYS A 63 -1.13 -8.81 6.56
C LYS A 63 -1.22 -7.75 5.46
N THR A 64 -2.28 -7.81 4.65
CA THR A 64 -2.60 -6.75 3.70
C THR A 64 -3.90 -6.06 4.14
N ILE A 65 -3.90 -4.73 4.16
CA ILE A 65 -5.04 -3.91 4.53
C ILE A 65 -5.40 -3.05 3.34
N VAL A 66 -6.62 -3.18 2.84
CA VAL A 66 -7.13 -2.36 1.74
C VAL A 66 -8.25 -1.48 2.28
N THR A 67 -8.08 -0.17 2.17
CA THR A 67 -9.08 0.82 2.55
C THR A 67 -9.84 1.28 1.31
N LEU A 68 -11.17 1.16 1.37
CA LEU A 68 -12.12 1.55 0.34
C LEU A 68 -13.18 2.42 1.01
N ASN A 69 -13.25 3.71 0.64
CA ASN A 69 -14.17 4.67 1.26
C ASN A 69 -14.02 4.69 2.79
N ASN A 70 -15.04 4.21 3.52
CA ASN A 70 -15.08 4.15 4.98
C ASN A 70 -14.84 2.74 5.54
N PHE A 71 -14.46 1.77 4.70
CA PHE A 71 -14.25 0.39 5.11
C PHE A 71 -12.79 -0.03 4.92
N ALA A 72 -12.26 -0.77 5.88
CA ALA A 72 -10.98 -1.45 5.76
C ALA A 72 -11.22 -2.95 5.65
N VAL A 73 -10.70 -3.56 4.58
CA VAL A 73 -10.69 -5.01 4.38
C VAL A 73 -9.31 -5.53 4.76
N PHE A 74 -9.28 -6.57 5.58
CA PHE A 74 -8.05 -7.20 6.05
C PHE A 74 -7.88 -8.56 5.39
N PHE A 75 -6.77 -8.75 4.69
CA PHE A 75 -6.35 -10.02 4.15
C PHE A 75 -5.18 -10.55 4.98
N LEU A 76 -5.28 -11.81 5.40
CA LEU A 76 -4.17 -12.56 5.95
C LEU A 76 -3.63 -13.46 4.83
N PRO A 77 -2.31 -13.55 4.62
CA PRO A 77 -1.73 -14.58 3.78
C PRO A 77 -2.09 -15.95 4.38
N ASN A 78 -2.46 -16.90 3.53
CA ASN A 78 -2.62 -18.30 3.93
C ASN A 78 -1.27 -18.95 4.22
#